data_AF-A0A7S4KVZ4-F1
#
_entry.id   AF-A0A7S4KVZ4-F1
#
_cell.length_a   1.000
_cell.length_b   1.000
_cell.length_c   1.000
_cell.angle_alpha   90.00
_cell.angle_beta   90.00
_cell.angle_gamma   90.00
#
_symmetry.space_group_name_H-M   'P 1'
#
loop_
_entity.id
_entity.type
_entity.pdbx_description
1 polymer ?
#
loop_
_entity_poly.entity_id
_entity_poly.type
_entity_poly.pdbx_seq_one_letter_code
_entity_poly.pdbx_strand_id
1 'polypeptide(L)'
;GWSRQALSSMSNYIPSAVANIVAVPVQMSMDGQSPLESCGWEAVDIHSHGENWSVVGESTQVLMAKLLSEQEVLTEPGGMMIHSSGIKPSMNMGGLWLGIRRAFCAGESCCRVQWKNHESQPKIMTIHPSFPSKVVPVNLDEFQGSMYMKRAAWMASLNTQLEFDIKMAPSCTAAWCAGQGCCLTLVKGRGLTFLNVGGTVLKKTLRDGEKVFIDTSALVAWATTATISAERAGNCCTIVRVCRRG
;
A
#
# COMPACT_ATOMS: atom_id res chain seq x y z
N GLY A 1 -42.94 -0.54 -23.27
CA GLY A 1 -42.26 -1.83 -23.00
C GLY A 1 -41.15 -1.60 -22.03
N TRP A 2 -41.44 -1.73 -20.74
CA TRP A 2 -40.44 -1.77 -19.67
C TRP A 2 -40.34 -3.24 -19.25
N SER A 3 -39.35 -3.96 -19.76
CA SER A 3 -39.16 -5.39 -19.48
C SER A 3 -37.83 -5.62 -18.78
N ARG A 4 -37.90 -5.72 -17.45
CA ARG A 4 -37.28 -6.76 -16.61
C ARG A 4 -35.96 -7.39 -17.12
N GLN A 5 -34.89 -6.61 -17.26
CA GLN A 5 -33.53 -7.18 -17.36
C GLN A 5 -32.48 -6.41 -16.54
N ALA A 6 -32.91 -5.49 -15.67
CA ALA A 6 -32.00 -4.67 -14.85
C ALA A 6 -31.71 -5.23 -13.44
N LEU A 7 -32.20 -6.42 -13.06
CA LEU A 7 -32.03 -6.96 -11.71
C LEU A 7 -31.95 -8.50 -11.74
N SER A 8 -30.75 -9.05 -11.99
CA SER A 8 -30.29 -10.37 -11.47
C SER A 8 -28.94 -10.77 -12.07
N SER A 9 -27.85 -10.28 -11.49
CA SER A 9 -26.65 -11.09 -11.19
C SER A 9 -25.71 -10.31 -10.27
N MET A 10 -26.26 -9.85 -9.13
CA MET A 10 -25.46 -9.71 -7.92
C MET A 10 -25.17 -11.13 -7.43
N SER A 11 -24.02 -11.70 -7.81
CA SER A 11 -23.28 -12.69 -7.04
C SER A 11 -22.10 -13.15 -7.89
N ASN A 12 -20.95 -12.50 -7.69
CA ASN A 12 -19.64 -13.13 -7.78
C ASN A 12 -18.68 -12.25 -6.98
N TYR A 13 -19.01 -12.09 -5.69
CA TYR A 13 -18.06 -11.67 -4.69
C TYR A 13 -17.44 -12.95 -4.11
N ILE A 14 -16.33 -13.36 -4.71
CA ILE A 14 -15.36 -14.24 -4.05
C ILE A 14 -14.04 -13.49 -4.17
N PRO A 15 -13.58 -12.75 -3.15
CA PRO A 15 -12.16 -12.51 -3.04
C PRO A 15 -11.56 -13.89 -2.79
N SER A 16 -10.83 -14.38 -3.79
CA SER A 16 -9.83 -15.41 -3.63
C SER A 16 -9.06 -15.16 -2.33
N ALA A 17 -8.63 -16.22 -1.65
CA ALA A 17 -7.74 -16.07 -0.51
C ALA A 17 -6.49 -15.28 -0.96
N VAL A 18 -6.48 -13.96 -0.69
CA VAL A 18 -5.38 -13.10 -1.14
C VAL A 18 -4.30 -13.17 -0.07
N ALA A 19 -3.29 -14.00 -0.32
CA ALA A 19 -2.01 -13.91 0.35
C ALA A 19 -1.25 -12.75 -0.30
N ASN A 20 -1.05 -11.66 0.44
CA ASN A 20 -0.43 -10.45 -0.07
C ASN A 20 1.01 -10.33 0.40
N ILE A 21 1.91 -9.87 -0.47
CA ILE A 21 3.36 -9.96 -0.23
C ILE A 21 4.03 -8.57 -0.12
N VAL A 22 4.82 -8.37 0.94
CA VAL A 22 5.70 -7.21 1.17
C VAL A 22 7.17 -7.68 1.27
N ALA A 23 8.10 -7.13 0.49
CA ALA A 23 9.53 -7.46 0.59
C ALA A 23 10.29 -6.36 1.36
N VAL A 24 11.18 -6.68 2.32
CA VAL A 24 11.90 -5.75 3.24
C VAL A 24 13.36 -6.25 3.47
N PRO A 25 14.37 -5.44 3.93
CA PRO A 25 15.70 -5.96 4.30
C PRO A 25 15.85 -6.52 5.73
N VAL A 26 17.03 -7.12 6.01
CA VAL A 26 17.27 -8.23 6.96
C VAL A 26 17.76 -7.81 8.36
N GLN A 27 17.26 -8.49 9.42
CA GLN A 27 18.06 -9.04 10.55
C GLN A 27 17.38 -10.29 11.15
N MET A 28 18.17 -11.26 11.65
CA MET A 28 17.77 -12.66 11.96
C MET A 28 17.62 -12.98 13.45
N SER A 29 16.73 -13.94 13.81
CA SER A 29 16.90 -14.97 14.86
C SER A 29 15.83 -16.08 14.73
N MET A 30 16.15 -17.32 15.12
CA MET A 30 15.36 -18.56 14.89
C MET A 30 14.45 -18.97 16.05
N ASP A 31 13.31 -19.65 15.76
CA ASP A 31 13.06 -21.08 16.08
C ASP A 31 11.67 -21.57 15.62
N GLY A 32 11.60 -22.77 15.01
CA GLY A 32 10.40 -23.61 14.78
C GLY A 32 9.37 -23.11 13.73
N GLN A 33 9.55 -23.47 12.46
CA GLN A 33 8.90 -22.81 11.32
C GLN A 33 7.82 -23.64 10.60
N SER A 34 6.69 -23.01 10.27
CA SER A 34 5.71 -23.48 9.29
C SER A 34 6.33 -23.72 7.90
N PRO A 35 5.68 -24.46 6.98
CA PRO A 35 6.21 -24.69 5.63
C PRO A 35 6.49 -23.41 4.82
N LEU A 36 5.79 -22.31 5.12
CA LEU A 36 6.06 -21.00 4.52
C LEU A 36 7.31 -20.35 5.13
N GLU A 37 7.46 -20.43 6.45
CA GLU A 37 8.60 -19.88 7.18
C GLU A 37 9.90 -20.61 6.86
N SER A 38 9.86 -21.93 6.65
CA SER A 38 11.03 -22.70 6.18
C SER A 38 11.51 -22.26 4.79
N CYS A 39 10.63 -21.64 3.99
CA CYS A 39 10.95 -21.03 2.70
C CYS A 39 11.25 -19.53 2.80
N GLY A 40 11.41 -18.98 4.01
CA GLY A 40 11.74 -17.57 4.26
C GLY A 40 10.58 -16.59 4.11
N TRP A 41 9.33 -17.07 4.25
CA TRP A 41 8.13 -16.21 4.36
C TRP A 41 7.76 -16.00 5.82
N GLU A 42 7.43 -14.77 6.19
CA GLU A 42 6.94 -14.42 7.51
C GLU A 42 5.46 -14.03 7.41
N ALA A 43 4.59 -14.69 8.17
CA ALA A 43 3.21 -14.22 8.33
C ALA A 43 3.24 -13.03 9.30
N VAL A 44 2.72 -11.87 8.87
CA VAL A 44 2.73 -10.67 9.71
C VAL A 44 1.44 -10.64 10.52
N ASP A 45 1.57 -10.79 11.84
CA ASP A 45 0.50 -10.43 12.77
C ASP A 45 0.56 -8.92 13.04
N ILE A 46 -0.56 -8.22 12.81
CA ILE A 46 -0.55 -6.76 12.68
C ILE A 46 -1.36 -6.15 13.82
N HIS A 47 -0.81 -6.22 15.02
CA HIS A 47 -1.21 -5.35 16.11
C HIS A 47 -0.02 -4.48 16.48
N SER A 48 0.09 -3.33 15.82
CA SER A 48 1.24 -2.45 15.96
C SER A 48 0.86 -1.13 16.62
N HIS A 49 1.74 -0.64 17.49
CA HIS A 49 1.64 0.67 18.10
C HIS A 49 3.01 1.32 18.16
N GLY A 50 3.02 2.64 18.17
CA GLY A 50 4.17 3.47 18.49
C GLY A 50 3.76 4.53 19.51
N GLU A 51 4.69 5.43 19.82
CA GLU A 51 4.48 6.47 20.85
C GLU A 51 3.24 7.34 20.59
N ASN A 52 2.95 7.64 19.32
CA ASN A 52 1.88 8.56 18.92
C ASN A 52 0.91 7.95 17.89
N TRP A 53 0.88 6.62 17.76
CA TRP A 53 -0.05 5.95 16.84
C TRP A 53 -0.32 4.51 17.26
N SER A 54 -1.45 3.97 16.82
CA SER A 54 -1.79 2.55 17.00
C SER A 54 -2.70 2.07 15.90
N VAL A 55 -2.51 0.82 15.48
CA VAL A 55 -3.44 0.11 14.59
C VAL A 55 -4.46 -0.63 15.43
N VAL A 56 -5.74 -0.37 15.17
CA VAL A 56 -6.88 -0.94 15.92
C VAL A 56 -7.74 -1.77 14.99
N GLY A 57 -8.20 -2.93 15.46
CA GLY A 57 -9.03 -3.87 14.70
C GLY A 57 -8.33 -5.18 14.39
N GLU A 58 -9.10 -6.16 13.93
CA GLU A 58 -8.64 -7.53 13.70
C GLU A 58 -8.58 -7.85 12.19
N SER A 59 -9.75 -8.12 11.59
CA SER A 59 -9.88 -8.44 10.17
C SER A 59 -9.92 -7.20 9.27
N THR A 60 -10.41 -6.07 9.80
CA THR A 60 -10.34 -4.76 9.18
C THR A 60 -9.84 -3.78 10.21
N GLN A 61 -8.84 -3.00 9.84
CA GLN A 61 -8.07 -2.19 10.75
C GLN A 61 -8.17 -0.72 10.44
N VAL A 62 -7.98 0.12 11.45
CA VAL A 62 -7.87 1.57 11.32
C VAL A 62 -6.58 2.05 11.98
N LEU A 63 -5.99 3.08 11.42
CA LEU A 63 -4.87 3.78 12.04
C LEU A 63 -5.41 4.88 12.93
N MET A 64 -5.11 4.83 14.22
CA MET A 64 -5.29 5.95 15.14
C MET A 64 -3.96 6.68 15.29
N ALA A 65 -3.96 8.00 15.11
CA ALA A 65 -2.82 8.87 15.27
C ALA A 65 -3.12 9.94 16.32
N LYS A 66 -2.16 10.17 17.21
CA LYS A 66 -2.14 11.26 18.18
C LYS A 66 -1.18 12.33 17.64
N LEU A 67 -1.72 13.49 17.30
CA LEU A 67 -0.95 14.63 16.81
C LEU A 67 -0.66 15.58 17.97
N LEU A 68 0.61 15.79 18.29
CA LEU A 68 1.02 16.89 19.16
C LEU A 68 0.79 18.24 18.47
N SER A 69 1.01 19.34 19.20
CA SER A 69 0.90 20.68 18.62
C SER A 69 1.81 20.81 17.40
N GLU A 70 1.29 21.38 16.32
CA GLU A 70 1.95 21.58 15.02
C GLU A 70 2.38 20.29 14.29
N GLN A 71 2.06 19.11 14.81
CA GLN A 71 2.27 17.86 14.08
C GLN A 71 1.22 17.63 13.01
N GLU A 72 1.62 16.86 12.00
CA GLU A 72 0.85 16.63 10.79
C GLU A 72 0.80 15.14 10.45
N VAL A 73 -0.26 14.75 9.74
CA VAL A 73 -0.36 13.44 9.09
C VAL A 73 -0.76 13.63 7.63
N LEU A 74 -0.11 12.90 6.73
CA LEU A 74 -0.45 12.87 5.31
C LEU A 74 -1.37 11.68 5.04
N THR A 75 -2.46 11.89 4.30
CA THR A 75 -3.42 10.82 3.94
C THR A 75 -3.84 10.89 2.48
N GLU A 76 -4.43 9.79 1.98
CA GLU A 76 -5.22 9.85 0.75
C GLU A 76 -6.52 10.64 0.97
N PRO A 77 -7.04 11.31 -0.07
CA PRO A 77 -8.38 11.89 -0.03
C PRO A 77 -9.42 10.82 0.31
N GLY A 78 -10.30 11.13 1.26
CA GLY A 78 -11.31 10.18 1.73
C GLY A 78 -10.79 9.14 2.73
N GLY A 79 -9.50 9.15 3.08
CA GLY A 79 -8.93 8.25 4.10
C GLY A 79 -9.23 8.67 5.55
N MET A 80 -9.57 9.93 5.80
CA MET A 80 -9.93 10.42 7.14
C MET A 80 -11.29 9.83 7.57
N MET A 81 -11.35 9.26 8.78
CA MET A 81 -12.56 8.71 9.38
C MET A 81 -13.12 9.61 10.49
N ILE A 82 -12.33 9.88 11.54
CA ILE A 82 -12.71 10.75 12.66
C ILE A 82 -11.52 11.65 12.98
N HIS A 83 -11.72 12.93 13.32
CA HIS A 83 -10.67 13.76 13.89
C HIS A 83 -11.22 14.70 14.97
N SER A 84 -10.37 15.04 15.93
CA SER A 84 -10.70 16.01 16.98
C SER A 84 -10.85 17.42 16.40
N SER A 85 -11.60 18.28 17.09
CA SER A 85 -11.65 19.71 16.76
C SER A 85 -10.25 20.35 16.89
N GLY A 86 -9.94 21.27 15.97
CA GLY A 86 -8.65 21.95 15.90
C GLY A 86 -7.65 21.34 14.89
N ILE A 87 -7.92 20.13 14.39
CA ILE A 87 -7.20 19.57 13.24
C ILE A 87 -7.76 20.18 11.95
N LYS A 88 -6.90 20.79 11.14
CA LYS A 88 -7.29 21.44 9.88
C LYS A 88 -6.63 20.74 8.67
N PRO A 89 -7.38 20.52 7.57
CA PRO A 89 -6.82 20.00 6.34
C PRO A 89 -6.10 21.11 5.55
N SER A 90 -5.02 20.71 4.87
CA SER A 90 -4.36 21.44 3.81
C SER A 90 -4.16 20.48 2.64
N MET A 91 -4.50 20.90 1.42
CA MET A 91 -4.35 20.04 0.24
C MET A 91 -3.10 20.45 -0.53
N ASN A 92 -2.13 19.55 -0.62
CA ASN A 92 -1.00 19.73 -1.52
C ASN A 92 -1.38 19.17 -2.88
N MET A 93 -2.00 20.01 -3.71
CA MET A 93 -2.07 19.77 -5.15
C MET A 93 -0.72 20.19 -5.72
N GLY A 94 0.27 19.28 -5.74
CA GLY A 94 1.58 19.55 -6.32
C GLY A 94 1.42 20.22 -7.70
N GLY A 95 2.29 21.20 -8.04
CA GLY A 95 2.19 22.12 -9.19
C GLY A 95 2.07 21.49 -10.59
N LEU A 96 1.84 20.19 -10.68
CA LEU A 96 1.58 19.38 -11.85
C LEU A 96 0.11 19.45 -12.33
N TRP A 97 -0.66 20.50 -12.00
CA TRP A 97 -2.04 20.64 -12.49
C TRP A 97 -2.10 20.66 -14.04
N LEU A 98 -1.03 21.11 -14.70
CA LEU A 98 -0.91 21.10 -16.16
C LEU A 98 -0.62 19.71 -16.78
N GLY A 99 -0.01 18.79 -16.02
CA GLY A 99 0.29 17.43 -16.47
C GLY A 99 -0.85 16.43 -16.18
N ILE A 100 -1.65 16.73 -15.16
CA ILE A 100 -2.69 15.86 -14.61
C ILE A 100 -3.90 15.69 -15.54
N ARG A 101 -4.17 16.60 -16.50
CA ARG A 101 -5.22 16.37 -17.52
C ARG A 101 -5.00 15.11 -18.37
N ARG A 102 -3.76 14.59 -18.48
CA ARG A 102 -3.47 13.29 -19.11
C ARG A 102 -3.60 12.09 -18.16
N ALA A 103 -3.43 12.29 -16.86
CA ALA A 103 -3.62 11.25 -15.83
C ALA A 103 -5.11 11.02 -15.48
N PHE A 104 -5.97 12.02 -15.71
CA PHE A 104 -7.42 11.94 -15.49
C PHE A 104 -8.12 10.81 -16.28
N CYS A 105 -7.52 10.25 -17.33
CA CYS A 105 -8.07 9.08 -18.03
C CYS A 105 -7.97 7.76 -17.22
N ALA A 106 -7.28 7.75 -16.06
CA ALA A 106 -7.03 6.55 -15.25
C ALA A 106 -7.78 6.50 -13.90
N GLY A 107 -8.61 7.49 -13.56
CA GLY A 107 -9.63 7.39 -12.51
C GLY A 107 -9.15 7.43 -11.04
N GLU A 108 -7.98 7.98 -10.73
CA GLU A 108 -7.46 8.03 -9.34
C GLU A 108 -6.95 9.40 -8.92
N SER A 109 -6.95 9.64 -7.60
CA SER A 109 -6.59 10.93 -7.01
C SER A 109 -5.07 11.07 -6.85
N CYS A 110 -4.45 11.93 -7.66
CA CYS A 110 -3.06 12.38 -7.47
C CYS A 110 -2.90 13.36 -6.28
N CYS A 111 -3.97 13.60 -5.53
CA CYS A 111 -3.96 14.56 -4.43
C CYS A 111 -3.62 13.86 -3.12
N ARG A 112 -2.96 14.59 -2.22
CA ARG A 112 -2.72 14.17 -0.84
C ARG A 112 -3.25 15.25 0.10
N VAL A 113 -3.80 14.82 1.23
CA VAL A 113 -4.34 15.74 2.25
C VAL A 113 -3.42 15.70 3.45
N GLN A 114 -2.89 16.87 3.83
CA GLN A 114 -2.16 17.07 5.06
C GLN A 114 -3.17 17.50 6.13
N TRP A 115 -3.13 16.85 7.28
CA TRP A 115 -3.97 17.20 8.43
C TRP A 115 -3.07 17.67 9.55
N LYS A 116 -3.24 18.93 9.98
CA LYS A 116 -2.38 19.56 10.98
C LYS A 116 -3.14 19.90 12.25
N ASN A 117 -2.54 19.59 13.40
CA ASN A 117 -3.03 20.08 14.68
C ASN A 117 -2.51 21.50 14.95
N HIS A 118 -3.40 22.49 14.93
CA HIS A 118 -3.06 23.89 15.24
C HIS A 118 -3.27 24.27 16.71
N GLU A 119 -3.74 23.33 17.52
CA GLU A 119 -3.98 23.57 18.95
C GLU A 119 -2.73 23.22 19.76
N SER A 120 -2.61 23.78 20.96
CA SER A 120 -1.51 23.48 21.88
C SER A 120 -1.60 22.08 22.49
N GLN A 121 -2.82 21.53 22.58
CA GLN A 121 -3.07 20.22 23.19
C GLN A 121 -2.98 19.10 22.15
N PRO A 122 -2.55 17.88 22.55
CA PRO A 122 -2.60 16.72 21.68
C PRO A 122 -4.02 16.42 21.19
N LYS A 123 -4.14 16.08 19.91
CA LYS A 123 -5.41 15.76 19.25
C LYS A 123 -5.36 14.37 18.63
N ILE A 124 -6.52 13.73 18.52
CA ILE A 124 -6.63 12.38 17.97
C ILE A 124 -7.31 12.46 16.60
N MET A 125 -6.80 11.67 15.66
CA MET A 125 -7.38 11.42 14.35
C MET A 125 -7.32 9.92 14.03
N THR A 126 -8.33 9.41 13.34
CA THR A 126 -8.38 8.05 12.82
C THR A 126 -8.47 8.08 11.29
N ILE A 127 -7.78 7.13 10.68
CA ILE A 127 -7.65 6.97 9.24
C ILE A 127 -8.06 5.55 8.91
N HIS A 128 -8.95 5.39 7.94
CA HIS A 128 -9.41 4.10 7.49
C HIS A 128 -8.77 3.68 6.16
N PRO A 129 -8.65 2.37 5.92
CA PRO A 129 -8.30 1.86 4.61
C PRO A 129 -9.41 2.11 3.58
N SER A 130 -9.04 2.16 2.29
CA SER A 130 -9.99 2.33 1.19
C SER A 130 -10.85 1.09 0.88
N PHE A 131 -10.50 -0.07 1.45
CA PHE A 131 -11.22 -1.33 1.37
C PHE A 131 -10.95 -2.17 2.62
N PRO A 132 -11.82 -3.15 2.99
CA PRO A 132 -11.59 -4.01 4.16
C PRO A 132 -10.20 -4.66 4.11
N SER A 133 -9.31 -4.24 5.00
CA SER A 133 -7.90 -4.59 4.96
C SER A 133 -7.19 -4.37 6.29
N LYS A 134 -5.99 -4.94 6.39
CA LYS A 134 -5.03 -4.72 7.46
C LYS A 134 -4.18 -3.48 7.17
N VAL A 135 -3.75 -2.78 8.22
CA VAL A 135 -2.91 -1.57 8.12
C VAL A 135 -1.46 -1.94 8.44
N VAL A 136 -0.61 -2.01 7.43
CA VAL A 136 0.80 -2.40 7.57
C VAL A 136 1.67 -1.17 7.75
N PRO A 137 2.30 -0.96 8.93
CA PRO A 137 3.32 0.05 9.08
C PRO A 137 4.60 -0.36 8.35
N VAL A 138 5.19 0.55 7.59
CA VAL A 138 6.43 0.36 6.82
C VAL A 138 7.35 1.54 7.07
N ASN A 139 8.56 1.27 7.54
CA ASN A 139 9.58 2.30 7.70
C ASN A 139 10.37 2.46 6.39
N LEU A 140 10.26 3.62 5.72
CA LEU A 140 10.95 3.88 4.45
C LEU A 140 12.48 3.89 4.59
N ASP A 141 13.02 4.14 5.78
CA ASP A 141 14.46 4.12 5.99
C ASP A 141 15.06 2.72 5.81
N GLU A 142 14.28 1.67 6.13
CA GLU A 142 14.65 0.29 5.80
C GLU A 142 14.70 0.06 4.28
N PHE A 143 14.04 0.90 3.50
CA PHE A 143 13.99 0.83 2.04
C PHE A 143 14.93 1.80 1.34
N GLN A 144 16.01 2.22 2.02
CA GLN A 144 16.92 3.25 1.50
C GLN A 144 16.16 4.54 1.11
N GLY A 145 15.08 4.83 1.84
CA GLY A 145 14.22 5.98 1.61
C GLY A 145 13.30 5.87 0.39
N SER A 146 13.16 4.71 -0.26
CA SER A 146 12.27 4.57 -1.43
C SER A 146 11.73 3.17 -1.68
N MET A 147 10.45 3.06 -2.02
CA MET A 147 9.77 1.78 -2.26
C MET A 147 8.78 1.89 -3.41
N TYR A 148 8.67 0.83 -4.19
CA TYR A 148 7.59 0.67 -5.15
C TYR A 148 6.38 0.02 -4.50
N MET A 149 5.18 0.48 -4.88
CA MET A 149 3.92 -0.07 -4.42
C MET A 149 2.87 -0.04 -5.51
N LYS A 150 1.84 -0.88 -5.35
CA LYS A 150 0.66 -0.84 -6.19
C LYS A 150 -0.14 0.44 -6.01
N ARG A 151 -0.89 0.72 -7.07
CA ARG A 151 -1.65 1.93 -7.34
C ARG A 151 -2.68 2.38 -6.27
N ALA A 152 -3.03 1.54 -5.29
CA ALA A 152 -3.93 1.87 -4.18
C ALA A 152 -3.50 1.28 -2.83
N ALA A 153 -2.20 0.96 -2.70
CA ALA A 153 -1.65 0.31 -1.50
C ALA A 153 -1.22 1.31 -0.42
N TRP A 154 -1.08 2.59 -0.75
CA TRP A 154 -0.69 3.63 0.20
C TRP A 154 -1.90 4.21 0.91
N MET A 155 -1.84 4.39 2.22
CA MET A 155 -2.96 4.92 3.00
C MET A 155 -2.61 6.26 3.67
N ALA A 156 -1.50 6.29 4.42
CA ALA A 156 -1.11 7.45 5.21
C ALA A 156 0.38 7.45 5.56
N SER A 157 0.88 8.57 6.07
CA SER A 157 2.23 8.72 6.62
C SER A 157 2.25 9.74 7.76
N LEU A 158 2.98 9.46 8.84
CA LEU A 158 3.21 10.44 9.90
C LEU A 158 4.27 11.48 9.52
N ASN A 159 5.02 11.22 8.44
CA ASN A 159 5.90 12.20 7.84
C ASN A 159 5.23 12.80 6.60
N THR A 160 5.10 14.12 6.54
CA THR A 160 4.49 14.83 5.40
C THR A 160 5.47 15.09 4.26
N GLN A 161 6.78 14.88 4.47
CA GLN A 161 7.84 15.05 3.47
C GLN A 161 8.03 13.78 2.63
N LEU A 162 6.96 13.35 1.95
CA LEU A 162 7.00 12.24 1.00
C LEU A 162 6.79 12.74 -0.43
N GLU A 163 7.58 12.20 -1.36
CA GLU A 163 7.42 12.38 -2.79
C GLU A 163 6.78 11.14 -3.41
N PHE A 164 5.87 11.33 -4.35
CA PHE A 164 5.18 10.26 -5.05
C PHE A 164 5.37 10.40 -6.56
N ASP A 165 5.99 9.41 -7.19
CA ASP A 165 6.16 9.33 -8.63
C ASP A 165 5.31 8.18 -9.20
N ILE A 166 4.46 8.49 -10.16
CA ILE A 166 3.74 7.44 -10.92
C ILE A 166 4.66 6.95 -12.04
N LYS A 167 4.96 5.65 -12.04
CA LYS A 167 5.77 4.99 -13.08
C LYS A 167 4.94 3.98 -13.86
N MET A 168 5.24 3.82 -15.15
CA MET A 168 4.83 2.64 -15.88
C MET A 168 5.70 1.45 -15.53
N ALA A 169 5.08 0.29 -15.35
CA ALA A 169 5.83 -0.95 -15.22
C ALA A 169 6.69 -1.19 -16.47
N PRO A 170 7.97 -1.63 -16.34
CA PRO A 170 8.89 -1.81 -17.46
C PRO A 170 8.38 -2.79 -18.54
N SER A 171 7.49 -3.72 -18.16
CA SER A 171 6.83 -4.67 -19.05
C SER A 171 5.33 -4.40 -19.10
N CYS A 172 4.94 -3.31 -19.77
CA CYS A 172 3.55 -3.04 -20.18
C CYS A 172 3.10 -4.01 -21.30
N THR A 173 3.23 -5.32 -21.07
CA THR A 173 2.53 -6.32 -21.89
C THR A 173 1.05 -6.32 -21.53
N ALA A 174 0.17 -6.54 -22.51
CA ALA A 174 -1.29 -6.61 -22.33
C ALA A 174 -1.74 -7.50 -21.15
N ALA A 175 -0.89 -8.46 -20.74
CA ALA A 175 -1.04 -9.34 -19.58
C ALA A 175 -1.10 -8.62 -18.21
N TRP A 176 -0.44 -7.48 -18.03
CA TRP A 176 -0.50 -6.68 -16.78
C TRP A 176 -1.70 -5.73 -16.78
N CYS A 177 -2.05 -5.22 -17.98
CA CYS A 177 -3.17 -4.31 -18.18
C CYS A 177 -4.53 -5.04 -18.27
N ALA A 178 -4.61 -6.34 -17.97
CA ALA A 178 -5.84 -7.14 -17.91
C ALA A 178 -6.72 -6.78 -16.70
N GLY A 179 -7.11 -5.51 -16.58
CA GLY A 179 -8.05 -4.98 -15.59
C GLY A 179 -7.45 -4.42 -14.29
N GLN A 180 -6.15 -4.62 -14.03
CA GLN A 180 -5.50 -4.21 -12.77
C GLN A 180 -4.66 -2.92 -12.86
N GLY A 181 -4.40 -2.44 -14.09
CA GLY A 181 -3.61 -1.23 -14.35
C GLY A 181 -2.09 -1.49 -14.37
N CYS A 182 -1.40 -0.79 -15.26
CA CYS A 182 0.06 -0.90 -15.45
C CYS A 182 0.86 0.17 -14.68
N CYS A 183 0.20 0.99 -13.86
CA CYS A 183 0.84 2.06 -13.09
C CYS A 183 1.31 1.56 -11.73
N LEU A 184 2.53 1.96 -11.37
CA LEU A 184 3.15 1.73 -10.08
C LEU A 184 3.40 3.08 -9.42
N THR A 185 3.30 3.12 -8.10
CA THR A 185 3.65 4.31 -7.32
C THR A 185 5.02 4.08 -6.69
N LEU A 186 5.97 4.96 -6.96
CA LEU A 186 7.21 5.05 -6.20
C LEU A 186 7.01 6.11 -5.11
N VAL A 187 7.12 5.71 -3.85
CA VAL A 187 7.23 6.66 -2.74
C VAL A 187 8.70 6.89 -2.43
N LYS A 188 9.07 8.13 -2.14
CA LYS A 188 10.39 8.50 -1.59
C LYS A 188 10.21 9.38 -0.37
N GLY A 189 11.11 9.23 0.59
CA GLY A 189 11.12 10.03 1.82
C GLY A 189 11.70 9.23 2.97
N ARG A 190 11.34 9.61 4.19
CA ARG A 190 11.87 8.99 5.41
C ARG A 190 10.77 8.72 6.43
N GLY A 191 11.04 7.81 7.35
CA GLY A 191 10.14 7.48 8.44
C GLY A 191 8.96 6.61 8.03
N LEU A 192 7.94 6.64 8.88
CA LEU A 192 6.87 5.65 8.87
C LEU A 192 5.73 6.00 7.93
N THR A 193 5.46 5.10 6.99
CA THR A 193 4.30 5.11 6.11
C THR A 193 3.41 3.90 6.40
N PHE A 194 2.12 4.01 6.09
CA PHE A 194 1.15 2.94 6.30
C PHE A 194 0.55 2.50 4.98
N LEU A 195 0.52 1.19 4.79
CA LEU A 195 -0.10 0.55 3.63
C LEU A 195 -1.40 -0.13 4.06
N ASN A 196 -2.39 -0.16 3.16
CA ASN A 196 -3.60 -0.95 3.32
C ASN A 196 -3.49 -2.23 2.49
N VAL A 197 -3.60 -3.38 3.16
CA VAL A 197 -3.37 -4.69 2.56
C VAL A 197 -4.52 -5.64 2.86
N GLY A 198 -5.19 -6.12 1.82
CA GLY A 198 -6.30 -7.06 1.98
C GLY A 198 -5.83 -8.43 2.49
N GLY A 199 -6.73 -9.23 3.04
CA GLY A 199 -6.44 -10.63 3.37
C GLY A 199 -5.26 -10.84 4.32
N THR A 200 -4.46 -11.87 4.05
CA THR A 200 -3.32 -12.25 4.89
C THR A 200 -2.05 -11.62 4.36
N VAL A 201 -1.29 -10.95 5.25
CA VAL A 201 -0.02 -10.32 4.89
C VAL A 201 1.12 -11.30 5.11
N LEU A 202 1.83 -11.58 4.03
CA LEU A 202 3.08 -12.31 3.99
C LEU A 202 4.20 -11.34 3.68
N LYS A 203 5.35 -11.58 4.28
CA LYS A 203 6.57 -10.83 4.04
C LYS A 203 7.68 -11.77 3.62
N LYS A 204 8.47 -11.41 2.60
CA LYS A 204 9.65 -12.19 2.21
C LYS A 204 10.81 -11.32 1.83
N THR A 205 11.94 -11.64 2.45
CA THR A 205 13.22 -11.01 2.14
C THR A 205 13.95 -11.85 1.09
N LEU A 206 14.39 -11.21 0.01
CA LEU A 206 15.11 -11.87 -1.09
C LEU A 206 16.62 -11.80 -0.87
N ARG A 207 17.30 -12.93 -1.03
CA ARG A 207 18.75 -13.00 -1.21
C ARG A 207 19.14 -12.49 -2.58
N ASP A 208 20.40 -12.13 -2.76
CA ASP A 208 20.90 -11.67 -4.06
C ASP A 208 20.70 -12.76 -5.12
N GLY A 209 20.07 -12.39 -6.24
CA GLY A 209 19.71 -13.33 -7.31
C GLY A 209 18.55 -14.28 -6.99
N GLU A 210 17.97 -14.25 -5.78
CA GLU A 210 16.77 -15.04 -5.45
C GLU A 210 15.57 -14.55 -6.27
N LYS A 211 14.83 -15.52 -6.81
CA LYS A 211 13.65 -15.28 -7.63
C LYS A 211 12.43 -15.84 -6.93
N VAL A 212 11.36 -15.05 -6.93
CA VAL A 212 10.05 -15.47 -6.44
C VAL A 212 9.02 -15.15 -7.50
N PHE A 213 8.07 -16.07 -7.66
CA PHE A 213 6.96 -15.95 -8.59
C PHE A 213 5.70 -15.70 -7.79
N ILE A 214 5.07 -14.56 -8.04
CA ILE A 214 3.95 -14.05 -7.25
C ILE A 214 2.81 -13.72 -8.21
N ASP A 215 1.56 -14.02 -7.84
CA ASP A 215 0.43 -13.57 -8.65
C ASP A 215 0.39 -12.04 -8.74
N THR A 216 0.05 -11.52 -9.92
CA THR A 216 -0.03 -10.08 -10.15
C THR A 216 -0.92 -9.35 -9.16
N SER A 217 -1.98 -9.97 -8.63
CA SER A 217 -2.91 -9.40 -7.64
C SER A 217 -2.40 -9.46 -6.20
N ALA A 218 -1.50 -10.40 -5.88
CA ALA A 218 -0.94 -10.63 -4.55
C ALA A 218 0.25 -9.73 -4.18
N LEU A 219 1.01 -9.24 -5.17
CA LEU A 219 2.15 -8.37 -4.89
C LEU A 219 1.68 -6.96 -4.47
N VAL A 220 2.08 -6.44 -3.32
CA VAL A 220 1.62 -5.11 -2.87
C VAL A 220 2.72 -4.07 -2.96
N ALA A 221 3.89 -4.36 -2.39
CA ALA A 221 5.01 -3.42 -2.33
C ALA A 221 6.36 -4.15 -2.29
N TRP A 222 7.41 -3.51 -2.83
CA TRP A 222 8.75 -4.07 -2.91
C TRP A 222 9.83 -2.98 -2.95
N ALA A 223 11.04 -3.35 -2.51
CA ALA A 223 12.20 -2.47 -2.52
C ALA A 223 12.61 -2.06 -3.95
N THR A 224 13.17 -0.87 -4.10
CA THR A 224 13.68 -0.36 -5.40
C THR A 224 14.86 -1.17 -5.94
N THR A 225 15.53 -1.95 -5.09
CA THR A 225 16.59 -2.90 -5.43
C THR A 225 16.06 -4.18 -6.09
N ALA A 226 14.76 -4.46 -6.00
CA ALA A 226 14.13 -5.59 -6.66
C ALA A 226 13.64 -5.21 -8.07
N THR A 227 13.93 -6.09 -9.02
CA THR A 227 13.43 -6.04 -10.39
C THR A 227 12.18 -6.88 -10.55
N ILE A 228 11.28 -6.41 -11.41
CA ILE A 228 10.03 -7.08 -11.70
C ILE A 228 9.89 -7.34 -13.18
N SER A 229 9.51 -8.57 -13.53
CA SER A 229 9.10 -8.96 -14.88
C SER A 229 7.83 -9.78 -14.85
N ALA A 230 6.86 -9.44 -15.70
CA ALA A 230 5.68 -10.27 -15.92
C ALA A 230 6.04 -11.49 -16.78
N GLU A 231 5.57 -12.66 -16.39
CA GLU A 231 5.75 -13.94 -17.09
C GLU A 231 4.41 -14.66 -17.18
N ARG A 232 4.20 -15.47 -18.22
CA ARG A 232 2.99 -16.30 -18.32
C ARG A 232 3.24 -17.63 -17.62
N ALA A 233 2.40 -17.95 -16.63
CA ALA A 233 2.30 -19.29 -16.06
C ALA A 233 1.42 -20.15 -16.98
N GLY A 234 2.07 -20.89 -17.87
CA GLY A 234 1.39 -21.66 -18.92
C GLY A 234 0.60 -20.75 -19.88
N ASN A 235 -0.56 -21.22 -20.32
CA ASN A 235 -1.40 -20.47 -21.28
C ASN A 235 -2.42 -19.52 -20.60
N CYS A 236 -2.61 -19.61 -19.28
CA CYS A 236 -3.79 -19.05 -18.62
C CYS A 236 -3.49 -17.85 -17.70
N CYS A 237 -2.44 -17.91 -16.87
CA CYS A 237 -2.24 -16.95 -15.79
C CYS A 237 -0.98 -16.11 -15.99
N THR A 238 -0.99 -14.88 -15.46
CA THR A 238 0.19 -14.01 -15.43
C THR A 238 0.78 -14.03 -14.03
N ILE A 239 2.04 -14.44 -13.92
CA ILE A 239 2.82 -14.36 -12.70
C ILE A 239 3.87 -13.25 -12.81
N VAL A 240 4.29 -12.76 -11.67
CA VAL A 240 5.29 -11.71 -11.54
C VAL A 240 6.52 -12.33 -10.94
N ARG A 241 7.61 -12.32 -11.71
CA ARG A 241 8.92 -12.67 -11.18
C ARG A 241 9.53 -11.46 -10.51
N VAL A 242 9.82 -11.57 -9.23
CA VAL A 242 10.56 -10.56 -8.45
C VAL A 242 11.95 -11.10 -8.19
N CYS A 243 12.98 -10.31 -8.51
CA CYS A 243 14.39 -10.69 -8.37
C CYS A 243 15.20 -9.54 -7.79
N ARG A 244 15.94 -9.77 -6.70
CA ARG A 244 16.86 -8.77 -6.14
C ARG A 244 18.06 -8.56 -7.08
N ARG A 245 18.40 -7.29 -7.37
CA ARG A 245 19.66 -6.96 -8.06
C ARG A 245 20.82 -7.27 -7.11
N GLY A 246 21.78 -8.04 -7.61
CA GLY A 246 23.10 -8.16 -6.98
C GLY A 246 23.92 -6.89 -7.18
#